data_AF-A0A2D6KHW5-F1
#
_entry.id   AF-A0A2D6KHW5-F1
#
_cell.length_a   1.000
_cell.length_b   1.000
_cell.length_c   1.000
_cell.angle_alpha   90.00
_cell.angle_beta   90.00
_cell.angle_gamma   90.00
#
_symmetry.space_group_name_H-M   'P 1'
#
loop_
_entity.id
_entity.type
_entity.pdbx_description
1 polymer ?
#
loop_
_entity_poly.entity_id
_entity_poly.type
_entity_poly.pdbx_seq_one_letter_code
_entity_poly.pdbx_strand_id
1 'polypeptide(L)'
;MVAFVVSVIVLGLMVAGAGAYRDRCPADKDFTWGEAMLFATYVFMIMFWVYGVVPHQWLTWADSELNWRPDRFLVGPSLPWTGEQGIVEWVLPFTMTYEVIRDIVAVIIYLVGIGGNAVLWKKWQNRGAEVAEPTPTSEYGRPLVREGAGT
;
A
#
# COMPACT_ATOMS: atom_id res chain seq x y z
N MET A 1 7.58 8.19 -17.95
CA MET A 1 6.47 8.68 -17.13
C MET A 1 5.18 7.94 -17.43
N VAL A 2 4.73 7.92 -18.69
CA VAL A 2 3.41 7.37 -19.07
C VAL A 2 3.21 5.92 -18.62
N ALA A 3 4.19 5.03 -18.86
CA ALA A 3 4.08 3.62 -18.48
C ALA A 3 3.94 3.42 -16.96
N PHE A 4 4.63 4.22 -16.14
CA PHE A 4 4.50 4.20 -14.69
C PHE A 4 3.12 4.70 -14.23
N VAL A 5 2.64 5.82 -14.77
CA VAL A 5 1.31 6.34 -14.42
C VAL A 5 0.21 5.35 -14.82
N VAL A 6 0.30 4.79 -16.02
CA VAL A 6 -0.65 3.79 -16.51
C VAL A 6 -0.60 2.53 -15.65
N SER A 7 0.58 2.05 -15.23
CA SER A 7 0.66 0.85 -14.39
C SER A 7 0.00 1.06 -13.02
N VAL A 8 0.12 2.24 -12.43
CA VAL A 8 -0.57 2.61 -11.19
C VAL A 8 -2.09 2.70 -11.39
N ILE A 9 -2.56 3.29 -12.50
CA ILE A 9 -3.98 3.35 -12.83
C ILE A 9 -4.55 1.93 -13.01
N VAL A 10 -3.88 1.09 -13.78
CA VAL A 10 -4.29 -0.31 -14.00
C VAL A 10 -4.36 -1.07 -12.68
N LEU A 11 -3.35 -0.92 -11.81
CA LEU A 11 -3.38 -1.49 -10.47
C LEU A 11 -4.62 -1.03 -9.69
N GLY A 12 -4.88 0.28 -9.67
CA GLY A 12 -6.04 0.87 -8.99
C GLY A 12 -7.36 0.29 -9.49
N LEU A 13 -7.50 0.13 -10.82
CA LEU A 13 -8.69 -0.47 -11.44
C LEU A 13 -8.84 -1.95 -11.08
N MET A 14 -7.75 -2.73 -11.04
CA MET A 14 -7.81 -4.13 -10.64
C MET A 14 -8.20 -4.29 -9.16
N VAL A 15 -7.62 -3.48 -8.28
CA VAL A 15 -7.99 -3.46 -6.85
C VAL A 15 -9.44 -3.01 -6.66
N ALA A 16 -9.89 -1.99 -7.40
CA ALA A 16 -11.28 -1.54 -7.38
C ALA A 16 -12.24 -2.63 -7.87
N GLY A 17 -11.88 -3.36 -8.93
CA GLY A 17 -12.63 -4.51 -9.42
C GLY A 17 -12.76 -5.62 -8.37
N ALA A 18 -11.64 -5.97 -7.71
CA ALA A 18 -11.64 -6.92 -6.59
C ALA A 18 -12.54 -6.45 -5.43
N GLY A 19 -12.47 -5.16 -5.08
CA GLY A 19 -13.31 -4.55 -4.05
C GLY A 19 -14.80 -4.59 -4.41
N ALA A 20 -15.14 -4.20 -5.62
CA ALA A 20 -16.52 -4.23 -6.12
C ALA A 20 -17.09 -5.66 -6.13
N TYR A 21 -16.29 -6.67 -6.47
CA TYR A 21 -16.71 -8.06 -6.37
C TYR A 21 -16.91 -8.50 -4.91
N ARG A 22 -15.93 -8.19 -4.04
CA ARG A 22 -15.98 -8.50 -2.60
C ARG A 22 -17.27 -7.98 -1.96
N ASP A 23 -17.69 -6.77 -2.29
CA ASP A 23 -18.87 -6.12 -1.69
C ASP A 23 -20.20 -6.82 -2.06
N ARG A 24 -20.21 -7.60 -3.15
CA ARG A 24 -21.38 -8.38 -3.60
C ARG A 24 -21.29 -9.86 -3.26
N CYS A 25 -20.15 -10.31 -2.74
CA CYS A 25 -19.88 -11.72 -2.48
C CYS A 25 -20.33 -12.09 -1.05
N PRO A 26 -21.31 -12.98 -0.89
CA PRO A 26 -21.68 -13.51 0.43
C PRO A 26 -20.48 -14.14 1.15
N ALA A 27 -20.49 -14.11 2.48
CA ALA A 27 -19.40 -14.66 3.29
C ALA A 27 -19.33 -16.20 3.17
N ASP A 28 -20.49 -16.83 3.04
CA ASP A 28 -20.75 -18.26 2.93
C ASP A 28 -20.80 -18.78 1.48
N LYS A 29 -20.42 -17.96 0.50
CA LYS A 29 -20.39 -18.40 -0.90
C LYS A 29 -19.34 -19.51 -1.08
N ASP A 30 -19.83 -20.70 -1.40
CA ASP A 30 -19.01 -21.79 -1.91
C ASP A 30 -18.56 -21.48 -3.35
N PHE A 31 -17.27 -21.70 -3.60
CA PHE A 31 -16.66 -21.52 -4.92
C PHE A 31 -16.47 -22.86 -5.60
N THR A 32 -16.89 -22.94 -6.85
CA THR A 32 -16.50 -24.05 -7.73
C THR A 32 -14.99 -24.01 -8.00
N TRP A 33 -14.42 -25.14 -8.40
CA TRP A 33 -13.01 -25.22 -8.75
C TRP A 33 -12.61 -24.23 -9.86
N GLY A 34 -13.46 -24.07 -10.88
CA GLY A 34 -13.21 -23.14 -11.98
C GLY A 34 -13.23 -21.67 -11.54
N GLU A 35 -14.21 -21.28 -10.72
CA GLU A 35 -14.24 -19.95 -10.10
C GLU A 35 -12.99 -19.70 -9.26
N ALA A 36 -12.59 -20.67 -8.42
CA ALA A 36 -11.41 -20.55 -7.57
C ALA A 36 -10.12 -20.34 -8.39
N MET A 37 -9.95 -21.08 -9.50
CA MET A 37 -8.80 -20.88 -10.39
C MET A 37 -8.80 -19.48 -11.02
N LEU A 38 -9.94 -19.00 -11.52
CA LEU A 38 -10.05 -17.66 -12.10
C LEU A 38 -9.72 -16.57 -11.08
N PHE A 39 -10.25 -16.65 -9.86
CA PHE A 39 -9.96 -15.68 -8.81
C PHE A 39 -8.51 -15.75 -8.34
N ALA A 40 -7.93 -16.95 -8.24
CA ALA A 40 -6.52 -17.13 -7.92
C ALA A 40 -5.62 -16.45 -8.97
N THR A 41 -5.89 -16.66 -10.27
CA THR A 41 -5.16 -15.98 -11.35
C THR A 41 -5.33 -14.46 -11.28
N TYR A 42 -6.54 -13.97 -10.98
CA TYR A 42 -6.78 -12.54 -10.85
C TYR A 42 -6.02 -11.91 -9.69
N VAL A 43 -6.05 -12.54 -8.50
CA VAL A 43 -5.28 -12.09 -7.34
C VAL A 43 -3.78 -12.18 -7.61
N PHE A 44 -3.32 -13.25 -8.24
CA PHE A 44 -1.93 -13.37 -8.69
C PHE A 44 -1.54 -12.22 -9.61
N MET A 45 -2.39 -11.86 -10.58
CA MET A 45 -2.14 -10.73 -11.47
C MET A 45 -2.04 -9.41 -10.69
N ILE A 46 -2.87 -9.18 -9.67
CA ILE A 46 -2.74 -8.01 -8.79
C ILE A 46 -1.38 -8.02 -8.08
N MET A 47 -0.97 -9.15 -7.49
CA MET A 47 0.32 -9.28 -6.80
C MET A 47 1.49 -9.04 -7.77
N PHE A 48 1.47 -9.67 -8.95
CA PHE A 48 2.46 -9.48 -10.00
C PHE A 48 2.55 -8.01 -10.41
N TRP A 49 1.42 -7.30 -10.50
CA TRP A 49 1.40 -5.89 -10.85
C TRP A 49 2.00 -5.01 -9.75
N VAL A 50 1.61 -5.24 -8.49
CA VAL A 50 2.13 -4.50 -7.32
C VAL A 50 3.62 -4.68 -7.14
N TYR A 51 4.11 -5.93 -7.23
CA TYR A 51 5.48 -6.27 -6.84
C TYR A 51 6.47 -6.33 -8.01
N GLY A 52 5.97 -6.62 -9.22
CA GLY A 52 6.79 -6.70 -10.43
C GLY A 52 6.66 -5.43 -11.26
N VAL A 53 5.46 -5.13 -11.75
CA VAL A 53 5.27 -4.11 -12.79
C VAL A 53 5.47 -2.70 -12.26
N VAL A 54 4.74 -2.28 -11.21
CA VAL A 54 4.81 -0.90 -10.72
C VAL A 54 6.22 -0.48 -10.28
N PRO A 55 6.95 -1.29 -9.47
CA PRO A 55 8.32 -0.95 -9.07
C PRO A 55 9.27 -0.91 -10.26
N HIS A 56 9.15 -1.87 -11.19
CA HIS A 56 9.97 -1.87 -12.40
C HIS A 56 9.73 -0.63 -13.27
N GLN A 57 8.48 -0.20 -13.45
CA GLN A 57 8.14 1.00 -14.21
C GLN A 57 8.63 2.27 -13.52
N TRP A 58 8.61 2.32 -12.18
CA TRP A 58 9.23 3.41 -11.41
C TRP A 58 10.73 3.51 -11.69
N LEU A 59 11.47 2.40 -11.53
CA LEU A 59 12.92 2.37 -11.75
C LEU A 59 13.29 2.79 -13.17
N THR A 60 12.60 2.22 -14.17
CA THR A 60 12.81 2.56 -15.59
C THR A 60 12.59 4.04 -15.86
N TRP A 61 11.55 4.63 -15.27
CA TRP A 61 11.25 6.04 -15.42
C TRP A 61 12.29 6.93 -14.74
N ALA A 62 12.68 6.61 -13.51
CA ALA A 62 13.65 7.37 -12.75
C ALA A 62 15.04 7.38 -13.41
N ASP A 63 15.46 6.23 -13.95
CA ASP A 63 16.74 6.11 -14.63
C ASP A 63 16.75 6.84 -15.98
N SER A 64 15.67 6.73 -16.75
CA SER A 64 15.62 7.22 -18.13
C SER A 64 15.27 8.71 -18.21
N GLU A 65 14.13 9.12 -17.64
CA GLU A 65 13.58 10.47 -17.85
C GLU A 65 13.98 11.44 -16.74
N LEU A 66 14.01 10.98 -15.48
CA LEU A 66 14.47 11.83 -14.36
C LEU A 66 16.00 11.91 -14.29
N ASN A 67 16.68 10.97 -14.96
CA ASN A 67 18.13 10.86 -15.02
C ASN A 67 18.75 10.80 -13.60
N TRP A 68 18.15 10.00 -12.72
CA TRP A 68 18.60 9.78 -11.34
C TRP A 68 19.78 8.82 -11.31
N ARG A 69 20.92 9.30 -11.80
CA ARG A 69 22.16 8.53 -11.90
C ARG A 69 23.00 8.63 -10.61
N PRO A 70 23.91 7.68 -10.38
CA PRO A 70 24.83 7.71 -9.25
C PRO A 70 25.80 8.91 -9.23
N ASP A 71 26.09 9.52 -10.39
CA ASP A 71 26.95 10.71 -10.49
C ASP A 71 26.25 12.02 -10.09
N ARG A 72 24.92 11.99 -9.90
CA ARG A 72 24.16 13.15 -9.44
C ARG A 72 24.02 13.10 -7.92
N PHE A 73 24.70 14.02 -7.24
CA PHE A 73 24.66 14.16 -5.78
C PHE A 73 23.54 15.10 -5.33
N LEU A 74 22.92 14.78 -4.20
CA LEU A 74 22.03 15.68 -3.50
C LEU A 74 22.86 16.60 -2.59
N VAL A 75 23.11 17.82 -3.07
CA VAL A 75 23.81 18.85 -2.32
C VAL A 75 22.78 19.79 -1.68
N GLY A 76 22.83 19.91 -0.36
CA GLY A 76 21.99 20.85 0.38
C GLY A 76 22.59 22.26 0.43
N PRO A 77 21.81 23.29 0.82
CA PRO A 77 22.35 24.64 0.98
C PRO A 77 23.50 24.68 2.00
N SER A 78 24.47 25.57 1.78
CA SER A 78 25.53 25.83 2.76
C SER A 78 25.01 26.73 3.87
N LEU A 79 25.42 26.43 5.10
CA LEU A 79 25.10 27.20 6.30
C LEU A 79 26.39 27.70 6.95
N PRO A 80 26.35 28.77 7.76
CA PRO A 80 27.56 29.35 8.35
C PRO A 80 28.41 28.37 9.17
N TRP A 81 27.81 27.30 9.69
CA TRP A 81 28.47 26.27 10.50
C TRP A 81 28.79 24.97 9.75
N THR A 82 28.39 24.82 8.48
CA THR A 82 28.70 23.62 7.67
C THR A 82 30.01 23.75 6.89
N GLY A 83 30.69 24.91 6.97
CA GLY A 83 31.93 25.16 6.26
C GLY A 83 31.74 25.16 4.75
N GLU A 84 32.56 24.39 4.03
CA GLU A 84 32.47 24.22 2.57
C GLU A 84 31.44 23.16 2.14
N GLN A 85 30.86 22.42 3.09
CA GLN A 85 29.91 21.34 2.83
C GLN A 85 28.46 21.85 2.82
N GLY A 86 27.63 21.25 1.98
CA GLY A 86 26.17 21.43 2.04
C GLY A 86 25.58 20.73 3.26
N ILE A 87 24.43 21.18 3.77
CA ILE A 87 23.82 20.62 4.99
C ILE A 87 23.60 19.09 4.92
N VAL A 88 23.30 18.55 3.73
CA VAL A 88 23.06 17.11 3.53
C VAL A 88 24.34 16.29 3.76
N GLU A 89 25.47 16.77 3.23
CA GLU A 89 26.78 16.13 3.39
C GLU A 89 27.30 16.27 4.82
N TRP A 90 26.99 17.38 5.48
CA TRP A 90 27.37 17.61 6.87
C TRP A 90 26.63 16.69 7.85
N VAL A 91 25.34 16.40 7.60
CA VAL A 91 24.52 15.54 8.49
C VAL A 91 24.80 14.05 8.28
N LEU A 92 25.07 13.62 7.05
CA LEU A 92 25.14 12.20 6.71
C LEU A 92 26.59 11.73 6.56
N PRO A 93 26.96 10.56 7.11
CA PRO A 93 28.32 10.01 7.00
C PRO A 93 28.59 9.36 5.63
N PHE A 94 27.73 9.57 4.63
CA PHE A 94 27.84 9.01 3.28
C PHE A 94 27.26 9.96 2.24
N THR A 95 27.68 9.81 0.99
CA THR A 95 27.18 10.62 -0.14
C THR A 95 25.77 10.21 -0.52
N MET A 96 24.85 11.18 -0.55
CA MET A 96 23.49 10.92 -1.01
C MET A 96 23.43 11.16 -2.53
N THR A 97 23.28 10.09 -3.30
CA THR A 97 23.06 10.18 -4.75
C THR A 97 21.57 10.14 -5.06
N TYR A 98 21.18 10.65 -6.23
CA TYR A 98 19.79 10.54 -6.70
C TYR A 98 19.37 9.08 -6.94
N GLU A 99 20.34 8.19 -7.20
CA GLU A 99 20.10 6.75 -7.24
C GLU A 99 19.63 6.21 -5.89
N VAL A 100 20.23 6.65 -4.77
CA VAL A 100 19.73 6.25 -3.43
C VAL A 100 18.28 6.71 -3.22
N ILE A 101 17.94 7.91 -3.69
CA ILE A 101 16.56 8.42 -3.60
C ILE A 101 15.61 7.55 -4.44
N ARG A 102 16.01 7.15 -5.65
CA ARG A 102 15.27 6.20 -6.50
C ARG A 102 14.90 4.94 -5.73
N ASP A 103 15.89 4.36 -5.08
CA ASP A 103 15.78 3.06 -4.42
C ASP A 103 14.94 3.17 -3.15
N ILE A 104 15.07 4.26 -2.39
CA ILE A 104 14.20 4.56 -1.24
C ILE A 104 12.74 4.64 -1.68
N VAL A 105 12.45 5.33 -2.79
CA VAL A 105 11.06 5.41 -3.31
C VAL A 105 10.58 4.03 -3.73
N ALA A 106 11.42 3.20 -4.36
CA ALA A 106 11.05 1.82 -4.70
C ALA A 106 10.69 1.00 -3.45
N VAL A 107 11.48 1.11 -2.37
CA VAL A 107 11.18 0.48 -1.07
C VAL A 107 9.85 0.97 -0.50
N ILE A 108 9.56 2.27 -0.57
CA ILE A 108 8.27 2.82 -0.12
C ILE A 108 7.11 2.23 -0.94
N ILE A 109 7.25 2.08 -2.25
CA ILE A 109 6.25 1.43 -3.11
C ILE A 109 5.98 0.00 -2.62
N TYR A 110 7.03 -0.76 -2.29
CA TYR A 110 6.89 -2.11 -1.73
C TYR A 110 6.17 -2.12 -0.38
N LEU A 111 6.51 -1.19 0.52
CA LEU A 111 5.84 -1.06 1.83
C LEU A 111 4.34 -0.74 1.66
N VAL A 112 3.99 0.16 0.74
CA VAL A 112 2.59 0.45 0.40
C VAL A 112 1.90 -0.80 -0.16
N GLY A 113 2.57 -1.56 -1.02
CA GLY A 113 2.06 -2.84 -1.54
C GLY A 113 1.75 -3.85 -0.43
N ILE A 114 2.69 -4.05 0.51
CA ILE A 114 2.52 -4.96 1.65
C ILE A 114 1.37 -4.48 2.57
N GLY A 115 1.35 -3.20 2.90
CA GLY A 115 0.27 -2.61 3.72
C GLY A 115 -1.10 -2.74 3.05
N GLY A 116 -1.17 -2.45 1.74
CA GLY A 116 -2.38 -2.61 0.93
C GLY A 116 -2.88 -4.06 0.91
N ASN A 117 -1.98 -5.03 0.75
CA ASN A 117 -2.30 -6.45 0.80
C ASN A 117 -2.91 -6.87 2.13
N ALA A 118 -2.30 -6.47 3.25
CA ALA A 118 -2.82 -6.79 4.58
C ALA A 118 -4.24 -6.22 4.78
N VAL A 119 -4.48 -4.99 4.31
CA VAL A 119 -5.81 -4.35 4.37
C VAL A 119 -6.82 -5.09 3.49
N LEU A 120 -6.48 -5.42 2.25
CA LEU A 120 -7.37 -6.15 1.34
C LEU A 120 -7.70 -7.55 1.87
N TRP A 121 -6.70 -8.23 2.44
CA TRP A 121 -6.90 -9.53 3.07
C TRP A 121 -7.84 -9.44 4.28
N LYS A 122 -7.62 -8.48 5.17
CA LYS A 122 -8.51 -8.21 6.32
C LYS A 122 -9.94 -7.92 5.85
N LYS A 123 -10.11 -7.09 4.82
CA LYS A 123 -11.40 -6.77 4.20
C LYS A 123 -12.09 -8.00 3.61
N TRP A 124 -11.33 -8.94 3.06
CA TRP A 124 -11.86 -10.19 2.55
C TRP A 124 -12.29 -11.11 3.70
N GLN A 125 -11.44 -11.33 4.71
CA GLN A 125 -11.77 -12.22 5.84
C GLN A 125 -13.00 -11.74 6.62
N ASN A 126 -13.16 -10.43 6.78
CA ASN A 126 -14.27 -9.84 7.53
C ASN A 126 -15.50 -9.50 6.65
N ARG A 127 -15.69 -10.19 5.52
CA ARG A 127 -16.93 -10.06 4.74
C ARG A 127 -18.11 -10.56 5.58
N GLY A 128 -19.17 -9.76 5.68
CA GLY A 128 -20.37 -10.13 6.42
C GLY A 128 -20.23 -10.14 7.95
N ALA A 129 -19.09 -9.70 8.50
CA ALA A 129 -18.99 -9.47 9.93
C ALA A 129 -19.91 -8.31 10.33
N GLU A 130 -20.88 -8.57 11.22
CA GLU A 130 -21.69 -7.51 11.80
C GLU A 130 -20.79 -6.60 12.63
N VAL A 131 -20.95 -5.28 12.43
CA VAL A 131 -20.33 -4.31 13.35
C VAL A 131 -21.07 -4.49 14.67
N ALA A 132 -20.39 -5.01 15.68
CA ALA A 132 -20.95 -5.09 17.02
C ALA A 132 -21.36 -3.66 17.43
N GLU A 133 -22.66 -3.41 17.51
CA GLU A 133 -23.20 -2.19 18.09
C GLU A 133 -22.56 -2.02 19.48
N PRO A 134 -22.00 -0.85 19.82
CA PRO A 134 -21.47 -0.65 21.15
C PRO A 134 -22.61 -0.85 22.14
N THR A 135 -22.51 -1.88 22.97
CA THR A 135 -23.52 -2.14 24.02
C THR A 135 -23.62 -0.86 24.84
N PRO A 136 -24.81 -0.26 24.99
CA PRO A 136 -24.93 0.97 25.74
C PRO A 136 -24.46 0.69 27.17
N THR A 137 -23.39 1.37 27.56
CA THR A 137 -22.82 1.28 28.89
C THR A 137 -23.42 2.38 29.76
N SER A 138 -23.72 2.05 31.01
CA SER A 138 -24.02 3.06 32.02
C SER A 138 -22.83 4.02 32.19
N GLU A 139 -23.06 5.16 32.87
CA GLU A 139 -22.02 6.11 33.28
C GLU A 139 -20.86 5.45 34.06
N TYR A 140 -21.12 4.27 34.66
CA TYR A 140 -20.15 3.44 35.39
C TYR A 140 -19.59 2.26 34.58
N GLY A 141 -19.79 2.22 33.25
CA GLY A 141 -19.21 1.21 32.35
C GLY A 141 -19.87 -0.18 32.37
N ARG A 142 -20.99 -0.35 33.09
CA ARG A 142 -21.73 -1.63 33.11
C ARG A 142 -22.65 -1.77 31.90
N PRO A 143 -22.75 -2.95 31.25
CA PRO A 143 -23.70 -3.20 30.18
C PRO A 143 -25.14 -2.96 30.67
N LEU A 144 -25.92 -2.13 29.96
CA LEU A 144 -27.34 -1.96 30.27
C LEU A 144 -28.11 -3.21 29.84
N VAL A 145 -28.66 -3.94 30.82
CA VAL A 145 -29.59 -5.04 30.56
C VAL A 145 -31.00 -4.46 30.51
N ARG A 146 -31.79 -4.83 29.50
CA ARG A 146 -33.19 -4.39 29.39
C ARG A 146 -33.99 -4.91 30.60
N GLU A 147 -34.65 -4.04 31.34
CA GLU A 147 -35.58 -4.46 32.41
C GLU A 147 -36.62 -5.43 31.83
N GLY A 148 -36.74 -6.62 32.44
CA GLY A 148 -37.69 -7.67 32.05
C GLY A 148 -37.10 -8.89 31.31
N ALA A 149 -35.78 -8.96 31.07
CA ALA A 149 -35.15 -10.12 30.42
C ALA A 149 -34.95 -11.37 31.33
N GLY A 150 -35.61 -11.39 32.49
CA GLY A 150 -35.57 -12.50 33.44
C GLY A 150 -36.97 -13.02 33.75
N THR A 151 -37.47 -13.92 32.91
CA THR A 151 -38.47 -14.95 33.24
C THR A 151 -38.22 -16.17 32.36
#